data_AF-A0A938M8E3-F1
#
_entry.id   AF-A0A938M8E3-F1
#
_cell.length_a   1.000
_cell.length_b   1.000
_cell.length_c   1.000
_cell.angle_alpha   90.00
_cell.angle_beta   90.00
_cell.angle_gamma   90.00
#
_symmetry.space_group_name_H-M   'P 1'
#
loop_
_entity.id
_entity.type
_entity.pdbx_description
1 polymer ?
#
loop_
_entity_poly.entity_id
_entity_poly.type
_entity_poly.pdbx_seq_one_letter_code
_entity_poly.pdbx_strand_id
1 'polypeptide(L)' 'NGYAIEWPDLDEHIGIEGLLAGRHSGESQKSLSRWLASRGVSSAGTKP' A
#
# COMPACT_ATOMS: atom_id res chain seq x y z
N ASN A 1 6.71 -12.49 -16.73
CA ASN A 1 5.60 -11.91 -17.52
C ASN A 1 5.20 -10.48 -17.11
N GLY A 2 5.50 -9.99 -15.89
CA GLY A 2 5.68 -8.54 -15.66
C GLY A 2 4.48 -7.62 -15.87
N TYR A 3 3.24 -8.12 -15.82
CA TYR A 3 2.01 -7.34 -16.07
C TYR A 3 1.42 -6.69 -14.81
N ALA A 4 1.93 -7.05 -13.64
CA ALA A 4 1.50 -6.54 -12.35
C ALA A 4 2.67 -6.45 -11.39
N ILE A 5 2.58 -5.49 -10.46
CA ILE A 5 3.45 -5.38 -9.30
C ILE A 5 2.75 -6.12 -8.15
N GLU A 6 3.42 -7.13 -7.60
CA GLU A 6 2.96 -7.78 -6.37
C GLU A 6 3.29 -6.89 -5.18
N TRP A 7 2.28 -6.46 -4.42
CA TRP A 7 2.48 -5.68 -3.20
C TRP A 7 1.80 -6.36 -2.01
N PRO A 8 2.52 -7.26 -1.31
CA PRO A 8 1.96 -8.04 -0.21
C PRO A 8 1.43 -7.19 0.94
N ASP A 9 2.08 -6.07 1.24
CA ASP A 9 1.64 -5.15 2.29
C ASP A 9 0.34 -4.41 1.94
N LEU A 10 0.01 -4.28 0.66
CA LEU A 10 -1.25 -3.71 0.19
C LEU A 10 -2.34 -4.78 0.05
N ASP A 11 -1.97 -6.07 0.07
CA ASP A 11 -2.85 -7.21 -0.20
C ASP A 11 -3.41 -7.18 -1.63
N GLU A 12 -2.60 -6.71 -2.58
CA GLU A 12 -3.01 -6.45 -3.95
C GLU A 12 -1.97 -6.88 -5.00
N HIS A 13 -2.49 -7.09 -6.21
CA HIS A 13 -1.71 -7.15 -7.43
C HIS A 13 -2.02 -5.89 -8.26
N ILE A 14 -1.08 -4.96 -8.34
CA ILE A 14 -1.28 -3.69 -9.06
C ILE A 14 -0.96 -3.92 -10.54
N GLY A 15 -2.00 -3.99 -11.38
CA GLY A 15 -1.84 -4.10 -12.82
C GLY A 15 -1.22 -2.83 -13.42
N ILE A 16 -0.19 -2.99 -14.25
CA ILE A 16 0.54 -1.86 -14.85
C ILE A 16 -0.38 -1.00 -15.73
N GLU A 17 -1.25 -1.62 -16.53
CA GLU A 17 -2.23 -0.92 -17.36
C GLU A 17 -3.20 -0.06 -16.53
N GLY A 18 -3.64 -0.57 -15.38
CA GLY A 18 -4.51 0.17 -14.48
C GLY A 18 -3.83 1.40 -13.90
N LEU A 19 -2.56 1.25 -13.53
CA LEU A 19 -1.72 2.34 -13.04
C LEU A 19 -1.52 3.44 -14.10
N LEU A 20 -1.16 3.06 -15.34
CA LEU A 20 -0.98 3.99 -16.46
C LEU A 20 -2.28 4.70 -16.84
N ALA A 21 -3.42 4.03 -16.71
CA ALA A 21 -4.74 4.61 -16.94
C ALA A 21 -5.27 5.47 -15.78
N GLY A 22 -4.51 5.61 -14.67
CA GLY A 22 -4.90 6.42 -13.52
C GLY A 22 -6.03 5.80 -12.68
N ARG A 23 -6.20 4.48 -12.70
CA ARG A 23 -7.20 3.79 -11.88
C ARG A 23 -6.77 3.81 -10.41
N HIS A 24 -7.75 3.95 -9.53
CA HIS A 24 -7.55 3.91 -8.08
C HIS A 24 -7.09 2.52 -7.62
N SER A 25 -6.38 2.46 -6.47
CA SER A 25 -6.03 1.20 -5.80
C SER A 25 -7.30 0.44 -5.38
N GLY A 26 -7.23 -0.89 -5.41
CA GLY A 26 -8.29 -1.78 -4.94
C GLY A 26 -8.10 -2.21 -3.48
N GLU A 27 -7.51 -1.34 -2.65
CA GLU A 27 -6.93 -1.76 -1.38
C GLU A 27 -7.98 -2.27 -0.41
N SER A 28 -7.63 -3.34 0.30
CA SER A 28 -8.51 -3.85 1.34
C SER A 28 -8.58 -2.85 2.51
N GLN A 29 -9.74 -2.76 3.16
CA GLN A 29 -9.93 -1.94 4.35
C GLN A 29 -8.88 -2.24 5.44
N LYS A 30 -8.40 -3.49 5.50
CA LYS A 30 -7.35 -3.93 6.41
C LYS A 30 -6.00 -3.27 6.09
N SER A 31 -5.61 -3.22 4.82
CA SER A 31 -4.39 -2.55 4.37
C SER A 31 -4.45 -1.05 4.65
N LEU A 32 -5.60 -0.41 4.36
CA LEU A 32 -5.81 1.00 4.68
C LEU A 32 -5.69 1.29 6.18
N SER A 33 -6.36 0.49 7.02
CA SER A 33 -6.31 0.65 8.49
C SER A 33 -4.90 0.49 9.04
N ARG A 34 -4.13 -0.48 8.53
CA ARG A 34 -2.72 -0.69 8.89
C ARG A 34 -1.85 0.51 8.53
N TRP A 35 -2.03 1.08 7.34
CA TRP A 35 -1.30 2.27 6.92
C TRP A 35 -1.70 3.52 7.70
N LEU A 36 -2.98 3.69 8.03
CA LEU A 36 -3.43 4.77 8.90
C LEU A 36 -2.82 4.65 10.29
N ALA A 37 -2.74 3.43 10.84
CA ALA A 37 -2.09 3.18 12.12
C ALA A 37 -0.58 3.47 12.08
N SER A 38 0.11 3.17 10.97
CA SER A 38 1.56 3.41 10.85
C SER A 38 1.94 4.90 10.80
N ARG A 39 1.00 5.76 10.40
CA ARG A 39 1.18 7.23 10.45
C ARG A 39 1.30 7.76 11.87
N GLY A 40 0.65 7.13 12.85
CA GLY A 40 0.69 7.55 14.26
C GLY A 40 1.96 7.16 15.02
N VAL A 41 2.77 6.25 14.47
CA VAL A 41 3.99 5.74 15.14
C VAL A 41 5.27 6.47 14.72
N SER A 42 5.18 7.41 13.77
CA SER A 42 6.34 8.16 13.25
C SER A 42 6.49 9.51 13.96
N SER A 43 6.82 9.53 15.26
CA SER A 43 7.36 10.75 15.94
C SER A 43 7.88 10.54 17.39
N ALA A 44 7.70 9.39 18.03
CA ALA A 44 8.33 9.17 19.33
C ALA A 44 9.77 8.68 19.12
N GLY A 45 10.71 9.62 19.07
CA GLY A 45 12.13 9.34 19.03
C GLY A 45 12.58 8.58 20.28
N THR A 46 12.66 7.26 20.18
CA THR A 46 13.46 6.44 21.09
C THR A 46 14.91 6.53 20.61
N LYS A 47 15.68 7.47 21.17
CA LYS A 47 17.13 7.29 21.24
C LYS A 47 17.43 6.31 22.38
N PRO A 48 18.45 5.44 22.24
CA PRO A 48 18.90 4.57 23.31
C PRO A 48 19.38 5.35 24.53
#